data_AF-A0A4Y7RG20-F1
#
_entry.id   AF-A0A4Y7RG20-F1
#
_cell.length_a   1.000
_cell.length_b   1.000
_cell.length_c   1.000
_cell.angle_alpha   90.00
_cell.angle_beta   90.00
_cell.angle_gamma   90.00
#
_symmetry.space_group_name_H-M   'P 1'
#
loop_
_entity.id
_entity.type
_entity.pdbx_description
1 polymer ?
#
loop_
_entity_poly.entity_id
_entity_poly.type
_entity_poly.pdbx_seq_one_letter_code
_entity_poly.pdbx_strand_id
1 'polypeptide(L)'
;MSPIDINGINPVLHVLLEAVVEKQLQDKNPPETKETVERLVKEGFSGHAARAALASLLIPYIFKALKEKEPFNEESFVNRAGAYARKGGV
;
A
#
# COMPACT_ATOMS: atom_id res chain seq x y z
N MET A 1 11.44 -20.65 -2.89
CA MET A 1 11.48 -19.84 -1.66
C MET A 1 12.36 -18.63 -1.95
N SER A 2 11.91 -17.41 -1.67
CA SER A 2 12.83 -16.26 -1.69
C SER A 2 13.94 -16.53 -0.65
N PRO A 3 15.20 -16.16 -0.93
CA PRO A 3 16.33 -16.49 -0.04
C PRO A 3 16.24 -15.81 1.35
N ILE A 4 15.26 -14.92 1.55
CA ILE A 4 14.99 -14.24 2.82
C ILE A 4 13.47 -14.31 3.06
N ASP A 5 13.06 -15.09 4.06
CA ASP A 5 11.70 -15.18 4.59
C ASP A 5 11.79 -15.03 6.10
N ILE A 6 11.04 -14.09 6.66
CA ILE A 6 10.94 -13.88 8.10
C ILE A 6 9.46 -14.00 8.46
N ASN A 7 9.08 -15.11 9.09
CA ASN A 7 7.70 -15.41 9.49
C ASN A 7 6.70 -15.34 8.31
N GLY A 8 7.07 -15.82 7.13
CA GLY A 8 6.21 -15.79 5.94
C GLY A 8 6.17 -14.43 5.23
N ILE A 9 6.98 -13.46 5.66
CA ILE A 9 7.15 -12.16 5.01
C ILE A 9 8.47 -12.14 4.25
N ASN A 10 8.40 -11.72 2.99
CA ASN A 10 9.59 -11.30 2.24
C ASN A 10 9.92 -9.85 2.64
N PRO A 11 10.97 -9.60 3.44
CA PRO A 11 11.25 -8.27 3.98
C PRO A 11 11.69 -7.29 2.89
N VAL A 12 12.34 -7.78 1.83
CA VAL A 12 12.76 -6.94 0.70
C VAL A 12 11.52 -6.40 -0.03
N LEU A 13 10.55 -7.27 -0.32
CA LEU A 13 9.31 -6.84 -0.95
C LEU A 13 8.54 -5.86 -0.07
N HIS A 14 8.44 -6.14 1.24
CA HIS A 14 7.77 -5.27 2.19
C HIS A 14 8.36 -3.84 2.18
N VAL A 15 9.69 -3.73 2.29
CA VAL A 15 10.37 -2.42 2.27
C VAL A 15 10.18 -1.69 0.93
N LEU A 16 10.21 -2.41 -0.20
CA LEU A 16 9.98 -1.81 -1.52
C LEU A 16 8.56 -1.24 -1.65
N LEU A 17 7.55 -1.97 -1.18
CA LEU A 17 6.17 -1.50 -1.23
C LEU A 17 5.93 -0.30 -0.31
N GLU A 18 6.52 -0.31 0.88
CA GLU A 18 6.46 0.86 1.77
C GLU A 18 7.19 2.07 1.18
N ALA A 19 8.31 1.87 0.48
CA ALA A 19 9.02 2.97 -0.20
C ALA A 19 8.17 3.59 -1.32
N VAL A 20 7.35 2.80 -2.03
CA VAL A 20 6.40 3.34 -3.02
C VAL A 20 5.35 4.21 -2.33
N VAL A 21 4.76 3.75 -1.23
CA VAL A 21 3.78 4.55 -0.47
C VAL A 21 4.43 5.82 0.09
N GLU A 22 5.63 5.72 0.63
CA GLU A 22 6.38 6.87 1.14
C GLU A 22 6.60 7.91 0.03
N LYS A 23 6.98 7.45 -1.17
CA LYS A 23 7.14 8.34 -2.33
C LYS A 23 5.82 9.00 -2.74
N GLN A 24 4.71 8.26 -2.74
CA GLN A 24 3.37 8.80 -3.01
C GLN A 24 2.95 9.86 -1.98
N LEU A 25 3.30 9.67 -0.70
CA LEU A 25 3.05 10.66 0.36
C LEU A 25 3.89 11.92 0.18
N GLN A 26 5.17 11.77 -0.16
CA GLN A 26 6.08 12.89 -0.43
C GLN A 26 5.62 13.71 -1.65
N ASP A 27 5.24 13.02 -2.71
CA ASP A 27 4.77 13.63 -3.96
C ASP A 27 3.32 14.12 -3.85
N LYS A 28 2.62 13.76 -2.77
CA LYS A 28 1.19 14.03 -2.52
C LYS A 28 0.31 13.53 -3.67
N ASN A 29 0.71 12.41 -4.28
CA ASN A 29 0.06 11.83 -5.42
C ASN A 29 0.07 10.28 -5.32
N PRO A 30 -1.10 9.63 -5.29
CA PRO A 30 -2.44 10.21 -5.28
C PRO A 30 -2.80 10.88 -3.93
N PRO A 31 -3.75 11.82 -3.88
CA PRO A 31 -4.20 12.41 -2.61
C PRO A 31 -4.78 11.36 -1.64
N GLU A 32 -5.43 10.32 -2.18
CA GLU A 32 -6.03 9.21 -1.43
C GLU A 32 -5.02 8.45 -0.56
N THR A 33 -3.75 8.39 -0.98
CA THR A 33 -2.69 7.77 -0.19
C THR A 33 -2.50 8.51 1.13
N LYS A 34 -2.47 9.85 1.09
CA LYS A 34 -2.33 10.70 2.26
C LYS A 34 -3.56 10.64 3.14
N GLU A 35 -4.76 10.75 2.56
CA GLU A 35 -6.02 10.69 3.30
C GLU A 35 -6.18 9.36 4.05
N THR A 36 -5.79 8.26 3.42
CA THR A 36 -5.80 6.93 4.03
C THR A 36 -4.88 6.87 5.25
N VAL A 37 -3.62 7.29 5.09
CA VAL A 37 -2.63 7.24 6.18
C VAL A 37 -3.04 8.14 7.34
N GLU A 38 -3.48 9.37 7.06
CA GLU A 38 -3.92 10.30 8.09
C GLU A 38 -5.14 9.78 8.86
N ARG A 39 -6.10 9.12 8.19
CA ARG A 39 -7.23 8.48 8.88
C ARG A 39 -6.74 7.37 9.81
N LEU A 40 -5.94 6.43 9.31
CA LEU A 40 -5.47 5.30 10.11
C LEU A 40 -4.69 5.79 11.33
N VAL A 41 -3.86 6.82 11.18
CA VAL A 41 -3.16 7.43 12.31
C VAL A 41 -4.14 8.05 13.32
N LYS A 42 -5.20 8.73 12.85
CA LYS A 42 -6.27 9.24 13.73
C LYS A 42 -7.04 8.13 14.47
N GLU A 43 -7.11 6.93 13.91
CA GLU A 43 -7.72 5.75 14.54
C GLU A 43 -6.79 5.05 15.54
N GLY A 44 -5.55 5.53 15.71
CA GLY A 44 -4.59 5.02 16.69
C GLY A 44 -3.55 4.05 16.13
N PHE A 45 -3.53 3.81 14.82
CA PHE A 45 -2.46 3.05 14.20
C PHE A 45 -1.15 3.86 14.19
N SER A 46 -0.02 3.19 14.35
CA SER A 46 1.28 3.84 14.14
C SER A 46 1.44 4.28 12.69
N GLY A 47 2.24 5.31 12.42
CA GLY A 47 2.50 5.76 11.06
C GLY A 47 3.11 4.68 10.16
N HIS A 48 3.90 3.76 10.73
CA HIS A 48 4.39 2.59 10.00
C HIS A 48 3.24 1.59 9.71
N ALA A 49 2.41 1.24 10.70
CA ALA A 49 1.28 0.34 10.47
C ALA A 49 0.28 0.89 9.43
N ALA A 50 0.05 2.21 9.44
CA ALA A 50 -0.78 2.88 8.44
C ALA A 50 -0.22 2.77 7.01
N ARG A 51 1.09 3.03 6.84
CA ARG A 51 1.79 2.86 5.56
C ARG A 51 1.84 1.40 5.11
N ALA A 52 2.12 0.47 6.03
CA ALA A 52 2.13 -0.97 5.76
C ALA A 52 0.76 -1.47 5.27
N ALA A 53 -0.33 -1.01 5.91
CA ALA A 53 -1.69 -1.35 5.50
C ALA A 53 -1.97 -0.89 4.06
N LEU A 54 -1.57 0.34 3.72
CA LEU A 54 -1.71 0.87 2.37
C LEU A 54 -0.82 0.17 1.34
N ALA A 55 0.43 -0.16 1.72
CA ALA A 55 1.35 -0.93 0.91
C ALA A 55 0.79 -2.32 0.56
N SER A 56 0.04 -2.94 1.48
CA SER A 56 -0.62 -4.22 1.22
C SER A 56 -1.69 -4.13 0.12
N LEU A 57 -2.30 -2.96 -0.09
CA LEU A 57 -3.28 -2.77 -1.16
C LEU A 57 -2.64 -2.81 -2.55
N LEU A 58 -1.36 -2.47 -2.68
CA LEU A 58 -0.60 -2.53 -3.95
C LEU A 58 -0.35 -3.96 -4.43
N ILE A 59 -0.29 -4.93 -3.52
CA ILE A 59 0.12 -6.32 -3.79
C ILE A 59 -0.63 -6.93 -4.99
N PRO A 60 -1.97 -6.97 -5.06
CA PRO A 60 -2.66 -7.59 -6.19
C PRO A 60 -2.39 -6.89 -7.51
N TYR A 61 -2.21 -5.56 -7.52
CA TYR A 61 -1.93 -4.81 -8.76
C TYR A 61 -0.51 -5.08 -9.27
N ILE A 62 0.47 -5.10 -8.37
CA ILE A 62 1.86 -5.44 -8.70
C ILE A 62 1.96 -6.91 -9.10
N PHE A 63 1.24 -7.81 -8.42
CA PHE A 63 1.22 -9.22 -8.77
C PHE A 63 0.69 -9.41 -10.19
N LYS A 64 -0.46 -8.82 -10.54
CA LYS A 64 -0.99 -8.86 -11.91
C LYS A 64 0.00 -8.28 -12.91
N ALA A 65 0.59 -7.13 -12.60
CA ALA A 65 1.52 -6.50 -13.51
C ALA A 65 2.78 -7.34 -13.79
N LEU A 66 3.33 -7.99 -12.76
CA LEU A 66 4.54 -8.80 -12.90
C LEU A 66 4.25 -10.22 -13.42
N LYS A 67 3.15 -10.85 -12.98
CA LYS A 67 2.81 -12.25 -13.28
C LYS A 67 2.03 -12.38 -14.57
N GLU A 68 1.03 -11.52 -14.76
CA GLU A 68 0.07 -11.57 -15.86
C GLU A 68 0.47 -10.59 -16.99
N LYS A 69 1.51 -9.77 -16.77
CA LYS A 69 2.00 -8.75 -17.72
C LYS A 69 0.96 -7.70 -18.08
N GLU A 70 0.01 -7.47 -17.18
CA GLU A 70 -0.99 -6.42 -17.33
C GLU A 70 -0.38 -5.05 -16.94
N PRO A 71 -0.73 -3.94 -17.61
CA PRO A 71 -0.36 -2.62 -17.14
C PRO A 71 -0.88 -2.38 -15.72
N PHE A 72 -0.10 -1.68 -14.89
CA PHE A 72 -0.57 -1.26 -13.57
C PHE A 72 -1.79 -0.35 -13.72
N ASN A 73 -2.93 -0.77 -13.15
CA ASN A 73 -4.18 -0.01 -13.21
C ASN A 73 -4.24 0.99 -12.06
N GLU A 74 -3.72 2.19 -12.30
CA GLU A 74 -3.66 3.28 -11.32
C GLU A 74 -5.05 3.68 -10.81
N GLU A 75 -6.03 3.84 -11.71
CA GLU A 75 -7.40 4.20 -11.36
C GLU A 75 -8.01 3.20 -10.36
N SER A 76 -7.83 1.91 -10.59
CA SER A 76 -8.34 0.86 -9.70
C SER A 76 -7.63 0.85 -8.35
N PHE A 77 -6.34 1.20 -8.31
CA PHE A 77 -5.60 1.35 -7.07
C PHE A 77 -6.10 2.57 -6.27
N VAL A 78 -6.21 3.73 -6.92
CA VAL A 78 -6.69 4.99 -6.33
C VAL A 78 -8.10 4.81 -5.77
N ASN A 79 -9.01 4.22 -6.54
CA ASN A 79 -10.37 3.95 -6.10
C ASN A 79 -10.41 3.05 -4.85
N ARG A 80 -9.55 2.03 -4.80
CA ARG A 80 -9.45 1.14 -3.65
C ARG A 80 -8.84 1.83 -2.43
N ALA A 81 -7.79 2.63 -2.61
CA ALA A 81 -7.18 3.42 -1.56
C ALA A 81 -8.21 4.41 -0.98
N GLY A 82 -8.93 5.16 -1.83
CA GLY A 82 -9.99 6.06 -1.40
C GLY A 82 -11.15 5.33 -0.70
N ALA A 83 -11.55 4.15 -1.17
CA ALA A 83 -12.56 3.35 -0.47
C ALA A 83 -12.07 2.90 0.91
N TYR A 84 -10.79 2.57 1.03
CA TYR A 84 -10.16 2.24 2.30
C TYR A 84 -10.00 3.48 3.20
N ALA A 85 -9.78 4.67 2.63
CA ALA A 85 -9.82 5.93 3.35
C ALA A 85 -11.21 6.27 3.90
N ARG A 86 -12.29 5.85 3.22
CA ARG A 86 -13.67 6.19 3.61
C ARG A 86 -14.33 5.20 4.55
N LYS A 87 -13.91 3.93 4.55
CA LYS A 87 -14.45 2.92 5.47
C LYS A 87 -13.79 3.08 6.85
N GLY A 88 -14.59 3.37 7.87
CA GLY A 88 -14.21 3.07 9.26
C GLY A 88 -14.01 1.57 9.37
N GLY A 89 -12.78 1.15 9.71
CA GLY A 89 -12.36 -0.24 9.65
C GLY A 89 -13.23 -1.15 10.51
N VAL A 90 -13.60 -2.31 9.93
CA VAL A 90 -13.86 -3.55 10.68
C VAL A 90 -12.74 -4.51 10.33
#